data_AF-A0A8D8S463-F1
#
_entry.id   AF-A0A8D8S463-F1
#
_cell.length_a   1.000
_cell.length_b   1.000
_cell.length_c   1.000
_cell.angle_alpha   90.00
_cell.angle_beta   90.00
_cell.angle_gamma   90.00
#
_symmetry.space_group_name_H-M   'P 1'
#
loop_
_entity.id
_entity.type
_entity.pdbx_description
1 polymer ?
#
loop_
_entity_poly.entity_id
_entity_poly.type
_entity_poly.pdbx_seq_one_letter_code
_entity_poly.pdbx_strand_id
1 'polypeptide(L)'
;MADENEDNKEYRWETGYEKTWEALEEDEDGLLESSIADIIEKSKRKRHADKIGVRLGMMRHMNVIVDCSEAMQDQDLKPTRHMCTLKLFEGFIEEFFEQNPISQLGIIVTRNKRAERLTDLSGNYRRHLEALQTQCSDPNYCIGEPSLQNSLELAYSTMRMLPTHTSREVLVIMGSLTVCDPGDINVIIQFYVFSPLSNSHQQAFVAV
;
A
#
# COMPACT_ATOMS: atom_id res chain seq x y z
N MET A 1 -17.56 -49.47 45.74
CA MET A 1 -16.86 -49.62 44.45
C MET A 1 -17.97 -49.66 43.41
N ALA A 2 -18.14 -48.71 42.50
CA ALA A 2 -17.20 -47.84 41.83
C ALA A 2 -17.81 -46.43 41.58
N ASP A 3 -16.92 -45.47 41.30
CA ASP A 3 -17.15 -44.06 40.97
C ASP A 3 -18.15 -43.85 39.82
N GLU A 4 -19.23 -43.10 40.07
CA GLU A 4 -20.06 -42.45 39.05
C GLU A 4 -19.71 -40.96 39.06
N ASN A 5 -18.66 -40.57 38.36
CA ASN A 5 -18.35 -39.18 37.99
C ASN A 5 -17.35 -39.20 36.82
N GLU A 6 -17.80 -39.66 35.65
CA GLU A 6 -17.13 -39.28 34.40
C GLU A 6 -17.67 -37.92 33.98
N ASP A 7 -16.87 -36.89 34.25
CA ASP A 7 -17.03 -35.55 33.70
C ASP A 7 -17.34 -35.65 32.20
N ASN A 8 -18.58 -35.33 31.83
CA ASN A 8 -18.94 -35.03 30.46
C ASN A 8 -18.28 -33.70 30.08
N LYS A 9 -16.96 -33.72 29.90
CA LYS A 9 -16.18 -32.60 29.36
C LYS A 9 -16.62 -32.41 27.92
N GLU A 10 -17.55 -31.49 27.72
CA GLU A 10 -17.82 -30.91 26.41
C GLU A 10 -16.50 -30.67 25.69
N TYR A 11 -16.41 -31.16 24.46
CA TYR A 11 -15.23 -30.93 23.65
C TYR A 11 -15.08 -29.42 23.44
N ARG A 12 -13.84 -28.92 23.28
CA ARG A 12 -13.59 -27.47 23.12
C ARG A 12 -14.32 -26.80 21.94
N TRP A 13 -14.88 -27.59 21.01
CA TRP A 13 -15.71 -27.13 19.88
C TRP A 13 -17.23 -27.18 20.17
N GLU A 14 -17.64 -27.79 21.29
CA GLU A 14 -19.01 -27.77 21.84
C GLU A 14 -19.24 -26.57 22.78
N THR A 15 -18.16 -25.92 23.26
CA THR A 15 -18.27 -24.61 23.92
C THR A 15 -18.98 -23.64 22.97
N GLY A 16 -20.20 -23.26 23.37
CA GLY A 16 -21.13 -22.47 22.56
C GLY A 16 -20.48 -21.24 21.95
N TYR A 17 -20.92 -20.94 20.73
CA TYR A 17 -20.64 -19.73 19.98
C TYR A 17 -20.59 -18.50 20.91
N GLU A 18 -19.38 -18.04 21.28
CA GLU A 18 -19.23 -16.77 22.00
C GLU A 18 -19.64 -15.65 21.04
N LYS A 19 -20.82 -15.08 21.28
CA LYS A 19 -21.37 -13.96 20.52
C LYS A 19 -20.58 -12.71 20.87
N THR A 20 -19.43 -12.53 20.25
CA THR A 20 -18.56 -11.36 20.42
C THR A 20 -19.25 -10.02 20.13
N TRP A 21 -20.39 -10.03 19.43
CA TRP A 21 -21.24 -8.88 19.17
C TRP A 21 -22.09 -8.41 20.36
N GLU A 22 -22.23 -9.19 21.44
CA GLU A 22 -22.91 -8.73 22.66
C GLU A 22 -22.09 -7.70 23.45
N ALA A 23 -20.79 -7.55 23.13
CA ALA A 23 -19.89 -6.56 23.74
C ALA A 23 -19.78 -5.25 22.93
N LEU A 24 -20.45 -5.15 21.78
CA LEU A 24 -20.51 -3.92 20.98
C LEU A 24 -21.70 -3.09 21.47
N GLU A 25 -21.46 -2.12 22.33
CA GLU A 25 -22.46 -1.11 22.72
C GLU A 25 -22.55 -0.03 21.63
N GLU A 26 -23.79 0.31 21.24
CA GLU A 26 -24.09 1.43 20.34
C GLU A 26 -23.99 2.77 21.10
N ASP A 27 -23.53 3.82 20.42
CA ASP A 27 -23.45 5.18 20.97
C ASP A 27 -24.84 5.84 21.11
N GLU A 28 -24.96 6.99 21.79
CA GLU A 28 -26.26 7.66 22.08
C GLU A 28 -27.13 7.98 20.84
N ASP A 29 -26.51 8.08 19.66
CA ASP A 29 -27.18 8.33 18.37
C ASP A 29 -27.45 7.05 17.54
N GLY A 30 -27.13 5.86 18.06
CA GLY A 30 -27.36 4.56 17.39
C GLY A 30 -26.47 4.30 16.17
N LEU A 31 -25.37 5.03 16.02
CA LEU A 31 -24.44 4.94 14.89
C LEU A 31 -23.06 4.44 15.36
N LEU A 32 -22.58 3.34 14.79
CA LEU A 32 -21.26 2.76 15.09
C LEU A 32 -20.10 3.42 14.32
N GLU A 33 -20.36 4.18 13.26
CA GLU A 33 -19.33 4.63 12.31
C GLU A 33 -18.52 5.86 12.77
N SER A 34 -19.13 6.80 13.49
CA SER A 34 -18.47 8.04 13.94
C SER A 34 -17.38 7.76 15.00
N SER A 35 -17.65 6.87 15.94
CA SER A 35 -16.73 6.52 17.03
C SER A 35 -15.48 5.79 16.49
N ILE A 36 -15.61 5.01 15.41
CA ILE A 36 -14.49 4.33 14.75
C ILE A 36 -13.55 5.33 14.06
N ALA A 37 -14.10 6.33 13.35
CA ALA A 37 -13.30 7.35 12.67
C ALA A 37 -12.44 8.15 13.66
N ASP A 38 -13.01 8.54 14.80
CA ASP A 38 -12.30 9.27 15.86
C ASP A 38 -11.22 8.41 16.52
N ILE A 39 -11.47 7.12 16.73
CA ILE A 39 -10.48 6.16 17.22
C ILE A 39 -9.31 6.05 16.23
N ILE A 40 -9.60 5.94 14.93
CA ILE A 40 -8.58 5.89 13.88
C ILE A 40 -7.76 7.18 13.90
N GLU A 41 -8.38 8.35 13.93
CA GLU A 41 -7.67 9.63 13.90
C GLU A 41 -6.81 9.84 15.17
N LYS A 42 -7.35 9.49 16.34
CA LYS A 42 -6.61 9.53 17.61
C LYS A 42 -5.42 8.57 17.61
N SER A 43 -5.57 7.39 17.01
CA SER A 43 -4.47 6.44 16.84
C SER A 43 -3.39 6.96 15.87
N LYS A 44 -3.79 7.62 14.77
CA LYS A 44 -2.89 8.27 13.80
C LYS A 44 -2.07 9.37 14.50
N ARG A 45 -2.72 10.25 15.27
CA ARG A 45 -2.07 11.33 16.05
C ARG A 45 -1.06 10.79 17.06
N LYS A 46 -1.42 9.73 17.79
CA LYS A 46 -0.52 9.07 18.75
C LYS A 46 0.73 8.50 18.06
N ARG A 47 0.57 7.77 16.95
CA ARG A 47 1.71 7.25 16.16
C ARG A 47 2.62 8.35 15.62
N HIS A 48 2.07 9.52 15.29
CA HIS A 48 2.86 10.65 14.84
C HIS A 48 3.62 11.32 15.99
N ALA A 49 3.02 11.40 17.18
CA ALA A 49 3.66 11.93 18.38
C ALA A 49 4.80 11.03 18.89
N ASP A 50 4.66 9.71 18.71
CA ASP A 50 5.65 8.71 19.14
C ASP A 50 6.89 8.63 18.21
N LYS A 51 6.93 9.40 17.10
CA LYS A 51 8.10 9.42 16.19
C LYS A 51 9.27 10.17 16.84
N ILE A 52 10.31 9.41 17.20
CA ILE A 52 11.61 9.91 17.66
C ILE A 52 12.26 10.74 16.54
N GLY A 53 12.86 11.88 16.88
CA GLY A 53 13.43 12.84 15.94
C GLY A 53 14.56 12.26 15.07
N VAL A 54 14.20 11.74 13.90
CA VAL A 54 15.14 11.32 12.85
C VAL A 54 15.29 12.44 11.82
N ARG A 55 16.45 12.55 11.18
CA ARG A 55 16.67 13.49 10.07
C ARG A 55 15.75 13.14 8.90
N LEU A 56 14.67 13.90 8.72
CA LEU A 56 13.71 13.71 7.64
C LEU A 56 14.26 14.29 6.32
N GLY A 57 14.01 13.57 5.22
CA GLY A 57 14.19 14.12 3.88
C GLY A 57 13.06 15.11 3.58
N MET A 58 13.36 16.41 3.53
CA MET A 58 12.34 17.44 3.28
C MET A 58 11.75 17.34 1.86
N MET A 59 12.57 16.98 0.87
CA MET A 59 12.15 16.83 -0.53
C MET A 59 12.08 15.35 -0.88
N ARG A 60 10.86 14.83 -1.09
CA ARG A 60 10.61 13.42 -1.41
C ARG A 60 10.09 13.30 -2.83
N HIS A 61 10.66 12.38 -3.58
CA HIS A 61 10.17 11.96 -4.88
C HIS A 61 9.79 10.49 -4.79
N MET A 62 8.50 10.22 -4.84
CA MET A 62 7.95 8.89 -4.68
C MET A 62 7.39 8.38 -6.00
N ASN A 63 7.82 7.22 -6.45
CA ASN A 63 7.10 6.46 -7.46
C ASN A 63 6.28 5.37 -6.78
N VAL A 64 4.97 5.37 -7.04
CA VAL A 64 4.06 4.32 -6.58
C VAL A 64 3.83 3.36 -7.72
N ILE A 65 4.18 2.09 -7.51
CA ILE A 65 3.93 0.99 -8.43
C ILE A 65 2.68 0.28 -7.95
N VAL A 66 1.65 0.23 -8.79
CA VAL A 66 0.36 -0.41 -8.49
C VAL A 66 0.23 -1.68 -9.31
N ASP A 67 0.00 -2.80 -8.64
CA ASP A 67 -0.37 -4.07 -9.27
C ASP A 67 -1.78 -3.97 -9.87
N CYS A 68 -1.88 -4.24 -11.17
CA CYS A 68 -3.13 -4.40 -11.91
C CYS A 68 -3.11 -5.73 -12.69
N SER A 69 -2.63 -6.79 -12.04
CA SER A 69 -2.72 -8.17 -12.51
C SER A 69 -4.10 -8.78 -12.27
N GLU A 70 -4.36 -9.93 -12.86
CA GLU A 70 -5.61 -10.69 -12.68
C GLU A 70 -5.90 -11.00 -11.20
N ALA A 71 -4.87 -11.19 -10.37
CA ALA A 71 -5.00 -11.41 -8.93
C ALA A 71 -5.68 -10.24 -8.18
N MET A 72 -5.71 -9.04 -8.77
CA MET A 72 -6.38 -7.88 -8.18
C MET A 72 -7.89 -7.87 -8.40
N GLN A 73 -8.41 -8.77 -9.23
CA GLN A 73 -9.86 -8.94 -9.43
C GLN A 73 -10.53 -9.74 -8.30
N ASP A 74 -9.76 -10.40 -7.44
CA ASP A 74 -10.26 -11.17 -6.30
C ASP A 74 -11.10 -10.30 -5.35
N GLN A 75 -12.12 -10.91 -4.74
CA GLN A 75 -13.09 -10.24 -3.86
C GLN A 75 -12.80 -10.38 -2.36
N ASP A 76 -11.53 -10.48 -1.99
CA ASP A 76 -11.09 -10.48 -0.59
C ASP A 76 -11.45 -9.18 0.11
N LEU A 77 -11.31 -8.07 -0.62
CA LEU A 77 -11.81 -6.75 -0.25
C LEU A 77 -12.99 -6.42 -1.16
N LYS A 78 -14.01 -5.76 -0.61
CA LYS A 78 -15.21 -5.42 -1.38
C LYS A 78 -15.03 -4.10 -2.14
N PRO A 79 -15.45 -3.98 -3.42
CA PRO A 79 -15.99 -5.06 -4.27
C PRO A 79 -14.91 -6.00 -4.81
N THR A 80 -13.72 -5.49 -5.15
CA THR A 80 -12.51 -6.25 -5.51
C THR A 80 -11.29 -5.60 -4.85
N ARG A 81 -10.17 -6.34 -4.76
CA ARG A 81 -8.88 -5.80 -4.27
C ARG A 81 -8.50 -4.53 -5.04
N HIS A 82 -8.58 -4.55 -6.37
CA HIS A 82 -8.30 -3.40 -7.25
C HIS A 82 -9.09 -2.15 -6.87
N MET A 83 -10.41 -2.26 -6.78
CA MET A 83 -11.27 -1.10 -6.48
C MET A 83 -11.04 -0.56 -5.08
N CYS A 84 -10.81 -1.45 -4.11
CA CYS A 84 -10.47 -1.05 -2.75
C CYS A 84 -9.12 -0.31 -2.71
N THR A 85 -8.10 -0.87 -3.36
CA THR A 85 -6.77 -0.26 -3.48
C THR A 85 -6.83 1.12 -4.14
N LEU A 86 -7.55 1.28 -5.25
CA LEU A 86 -7.71 2.57 -5.90
C LEU A 86 -8.33 3.61 -4.97
N LYS A 87 -9.39 3.24 -4.24
CA LYS A 87 -10.07 4.18 -3.34
C LYS A 87 -9.18 4.63 -2.19
N LEU A 88 -8.44 3.70 -1.59
CA LEU A 88 -7.45 4.04 -0.56
C LEU A 88 -6.30 4.85 -1.13
N PHE A 89 -5.91 4.58 -2.37
CA PHE A 89 -4.81 5.29 -3.02
C PHE A 89 -5.17 6.73 -3.38
N GLU A 90 -6.42 7.00 -3.78
CA GLU A 90 -6.93 8.38 -3.94
C GLU A 90 -6.76 9.19 -2.64
N GLY A 91 -7.23 8.63 -1.51
CA GLY A 91 -7.08 9.28 -0.20
C GLY A 91 -5.62 9.43 0.23
N PHE A 92 -4.78 8.43 -0.06
CA PHE A 92 -3.34 8.52 0.18
C PHE A 92 -2.68 9.66 -0.60
N ILE A 93 -3.04 9.89 -1.86
CA ILE A 93 -2.46 10.97 -2.67
C ILE A 93 -2.78 12.33 -2.04
N GLU A 94 -4.03 12.53 -1.62
CA GLU A 94 -4.45 13.77 -0.96
C GLU A 94 -3.71 13.97 0.37
N GLU A 95 -3.72 12.97 1.26
CA GLU A 95 -3.01 13.02 2.55
C GLU A 95 -1.49 13.21 2.35
N PHE A 96 -0.90 12.59 1.31
CA PHE A 96 0.52 12.69 1.01
C PHE A 96 0.92 14.13 0.63
N PHE A 97 0.18 14.78 -0.26
CA PHE A 97 0.45 16.15 -0.68
C PHE A 97 0.11 17.18 0.40
N GLU A 98 -0.88 16.90 1.26
CA GLU A 98 -1.18 17.73 2.44
C GLU A 98 -0.01 17.72 3.44
N GLN A 99 0.57 16.54 3.72
CA GLN A 99 1.70 16.41 4.64
C GLN A 99 3.04 16.81 4.01
N ASN A 100 3.18 16.71 2.69
CA ASN A 100 4.44 16.89 1.97
C ASN A 100 4.28 17.82 0.75
N PRO A 101 4.04 19.14 0.92
CA PRO A 101 3.63 20.05 -0.16
C PRO A 101 4.68 20.28 -1.25
N ILE A 102 5.97 20.05 -0.96
CA ILE A 102 7.07 20.20 -1.92
C ILE A 102 7.51 18.88 -2.56
N SER A 103 6.84 17.78 -2.23
CA SER A 103 7.16 16.46 -2.76
C SER A 103 6.56 16.26 -4.14
N GLN A 104 7.05 15.26 -4.84
CA GLN A 104 6.52 14.86 -6.14
C GLN A 104 6.15 13.38 -6.12
N LEU A 105 5.07 13.04 -6.82
CA LEU A 105 4.55 11.70 -6.93
C LEU A 105 4.48 11.29 -8.40
N GLY A 106 4.83 10.04 -8.69
CA GLY A 106 4.67 9.42 -10.00
C GLY A 106 3.93 8.08 -9.83
N ILE A 107 3.11 7.71 -10.81
CA ILE A 107 2.34 6.46 -10.75
C ILE A 107 2.74 5.57 -11.90
N ILE A 108 3.11 4.34 -11.57
CA ILE A 108 3.42 3.25 -12.49
C ILE A 108 2.42 2.13 -12.22
N VAL A 109 1.89 1.54 -13.27
CA VAL A 109 1.01 0.37 -13.20
C VAL A 109 1.77 -0.83 -13.75
N THR A 110 1.61 -1.98 -13.12
CA THR A 110 2.13 -3.24 -13.66
C THR A 110 0.98 -4.17 -14.04
N ARG A 111 0.93 -4.56 -15.31
CA ARG A 111 -0.11 -5.43 -15.87
C ARG A 111 0.42 -6.13 -17.12
N ASN A 112 -0.11 -7.31 -17.42
CA ASN A 112 0.23 -8.09 -18.62
C ASN A 112 1.76 -8.18 -18.87
N LYS A 113 2.52 -8.45 -17.81
CA LYS A 113 3.99 -8.61 -17.79
C LYS A 113 4.76 -7.35 -18.18
N ARG A 114 4.12 -6.19 -18.13
CA ARG A 114 4.70 -4.90 -18.53
C ARG A 114 4.47 -3.85 -17.44
N ALA A 115 5.36 -2.86 -17.42
CA ALA A 115 5.19 -1.66 -16.63
C ALA A 115 4.74 -0.50 -17.54
N GLU A 116 3.66 0.16 -17.14
CA GLU A 116 3.08 1.30 -17.84
C GLU A 116 3.16 2.51 -16.92
N ARG A 117 3.72 3.63 -17.41
CA ARG A 117 3.74 4.88 -16.63
C ARG A 117 2.40 5.59 -16.80
N LEU A 118 1.59 5.55 -15.76
CA LEU A 118 0.28 6.21 -15.72
C LEU A 118 0.44 7.74 -15.63
N THR A 119 1.30 8.21 -14.74
CA THR A 119 1.62 9.63 -14.59
C THR A 119 3.10 9.86 -14.36
N ASP A 120 3.63 10.93 -14.96
CA ASP A 120 4.97 11.41 -14.67
C ASP A 120 5.08 11.97 -13.26
N LEU A 121 6.32 12.00 -12.75
CA LEU A 121 6.65 12.61 -11.46
C LEU A 121 6.22 14.09 -11.45
N SER A 122 5.21 14.43 -10.65
CA SER A 122 4.62 15.76 -10.61
C SER A 122 4.17 16.15 -9.21
N GLY A 123 4.05 17.45 -8.95
CA GLY A 123 3.49 17.99 -7.70
C GLY A 123 1.97 18.24 -7.75
N ASN A 124 1.32 17.95 -8.87
CA ASN A 124 -0.10 18.25 -9.06
C ASN A 124 -0.96 17.02 -8.75
N TYR A 125 -1.45 16.95 -7.51
CA TYR A 125 -2.28 15.84 -7.04
C TYR A 125 -3.52 15.58 -7.91
N ARG A 126 -4.17 16.63 -8.45
CA ARG A 126 -5.37 16.48 -9.31
C ARG A 126 -5.09 15.68 -10.58
N ARG A 127 -3.93 15.90 -11.20
CA ARG A 127 -3.52 15.15 -12.40
C ARG A 127 -3.39 13.65 -12.11
N HIS A 128 -2.91 13.30 -10.92
CA HIS A 128 -2.80 11.91 -10.49
C HIS A 128 -4.16 11.28 -10.24
N LEU A 129 -5.07 11.99 -9.57
CA LEU A 129 -6.44 11.54 -9.32
C LEU A 129 -7.23 11.34 -10.61
N GLU A 130 -7.20 12.32 -11.53
CA GLU A 130 -7.88 12.23 -12.82
C GLU A 130 -7.36 11.04 -13.65
N ALA A 131 -6.05 10.79 -13.63
CA ALA A 131 -5.46 9.66 -14.36
C ALA A 131 -5.93 8.30 -13.79
N LEU A 132 -5.97 8.16 -12.46
CA LEU A 132 -6.50 6.96 -11.79
C LEU A 132 -7.97 6.74 -12.14
N GLN A 133 -8.79 7.78 -12.04
CA GLN A 133 -10.22 7.69 -12.32
C GLN A 133 -10.52 7.42 -13.80
N THR A 134 -9.72 7.94 -14.72
CA THR A 134 -9.96 7.75 -16.14
C THR A 134 -9.49 6.38 -16.63
N GLN A 135 -8.31 5.94 -16.19
CA GLN A 135 -7.67 4.74 -16.75
C GLN A 135 -7.92 3.49 -15.93
N CYS A 136 -7.97 3.59 -14.60
CA CYS A 136 -8.03 2.44 -13.71
C CYS A 136 -9.44 2.10 -13.20
N SER A 137 -10.46 2.94 -13.48
CA SER A 137 -11.85 2.70 -13.02
C SER A 137 -12.57 1.57 -13.75
N ASP A 138 -12.06 1.09 -14.89
CA ASP A 138 -12.65 -0.05 -15.58
C ASP A 138 -12.41 -1.33 -14.76
N PRO A 139 -13.48 -2.07 -14.36
CA PRO A 139 -13.34 -3.34 -13.64
C PRO A 139 -12.47 -4.37 -14.38
N ASN A 140 -12.44 -4.31 -15.72
CA ASN A 140 -11.66 -5.22 -16.56
C ASN A 140 -10.25 -4.71 -16.85
N TYR A 141 -9.81 -3.62 -16.20
CA TYR A 141 -8.49 -3.04 -16.42
C TYR A 141 -7.35 -3.97 -16.00
N CYS A 142 -7.59 -4.78 -14.97
CA CYS A 142 -6.61 -5.70 -14.38
C CYS A 142 -6.46 -6.95 -15.24
N ILE A 143 -5.30 -7.17 -15.87
CA ILE A 143 -5.11 -8.29 -16.81
C ILE A 143 -3.70 -8.86 -16.69
N GLY A 144 -3.60 -10.18 -16.78
CA GLY A 144 -2.34 -10.91 -16.85
C GLY A 144 -1.55 -10.87 -15.54
N GLU A 145 -0.23 -11.03 -15.64
CA GLU A 145 0.66 -11.15 -14.48
C GLU A 145 1.46 -9.84 -14.28
N PRO A 146 1.88 -9.51 -13.05
CA PRO A 146 2.69 -8.31 -12.82
C PRO A 146 4.15 -8.57 -13.17
N SER A 147 4.86 -7.51 -13.56
CA SER A 147 6.32 -7.49 -13.70
C SER A 147 6.92 -6.40 -12.81
N LEU A 148 7.67 -6.83 -11.80
CA LEU A 148 8.31 -5.95 -10.83
C LEU A 148 9.64 -5.39 -11.38
N GLN A 149 10.42 -6.21 -12.08
CA GLN A 149 11.65 -5.78 -12.75
C GLN A 149 11.39 -4.58 -13.67
N ASN A 150 10.45 -4.69 -14.60
CA ASN A 150 10.16 -3.62 -15.56
C ASN A 150 9.67 -2.35 -14.86
N SER A 151 8.90 -2.52 -13.77
CA SER A 151 8.37 -1.40 -13.00
C SER A 151 9.46 -0.65 -12.25
N LEU A 152 10.39 -1.39 -11.64
CA LEU A 152 11.56 -0.81 -10.99
C LEU A 152 12.43 -0.08 -12.02
N GLU A 153 12.79 -0.72 -13.13
CA GLU A 153 13.58 -0.11 -14.21
C GLU A 153 12.98 1.22 -14.70
N LEU A 154 11.66 1.25 -14.88
CA LEU A 154 10.93 2.46 -15.25
C LEU A 154 11.01 3.54 -14.17
N ALA A 155 10.84 3.16 -12.89
CA ALA A 155 10.96 4.08 -11.76
C ALA A 155 12.38 4.69 -11.69
N TYR A 156 13.42 3.88 -11.86
CA TYR A 156 14.80 4.38 -11.89
C TYR A 156 15.10 5.28 -13.07
N SER A 157 14.62 4.93 -14.26
CA SER A 157 14.81 5.77 -15.45
C SER A 157 14.29 7.19 -15.23
N THR A 158 13.22 7.32 -14.43
CA THR A 158 12.61 8.60 -14.04
C THR A 158 13.41 9.29 -12.92
N MET A 159 13.88 8.55 -11.90
CA MET A 159 14.53 9.13 -10.72
C MET A 159 16.04 9.37 -10.85
N ARG A 160 16.72 8.78 -11.84
CA ARG A 160 18.17 8.94 -12.02
C ARG A 160 18.61 10.39 -12.26
N MET A 161 17.71 11.21 -12.83
CA MET A 161 17.96 12.62 -13.15
C MET A 161 17.73 13.56 -11.95
N LEU A 162 17.18 13.04 -10.84
CA LEU A 162 16.90 13.84 -9.66
C LEU A 162 18.18 14.18 -8.88
N PRO A 163 18.24 15.35 -8.23
CA PRO A 163 19.38 15.74 -7.41
C PRO A 163 19.65 14.75 -6.26
N THR A 164 20.90 14.68 -5.81
CA THR A 164 21.30 13.75 -4.74
C THR A 164 20.79 14.13 -3.35
N HIS A 165 20.39 15.39 -3.14
CA HIS A 165 19.91 15.89 -1.86
C HIS A 165 18.42 15.60 -1.64
N THR A 166 17.74 15.01 -2.62
CA THR A 166 16.34 14.62 -2.52
C THR A 166 16.22 13.13 -2.20
N SER A 167 15.19 12.78 -1.43
CA SER A 167 14.86 11.40 -1.13
C SER A 167 14.16 10.77 -2.33
N ARG A 168 14.67 9.63 -2.77
CA ARG A 168 14.13 8.86 -3.90
C ARG A 168 13.49 7.60 -3.33
N GLU A 169 12.18 7.51 -3.47
CA GLU A 169 11.36 6.51 -2.80
C GLU A 169 10.54 5.71 -3.83
N VAL A 170 10.38 4.42 -3.59
CA VAL A 170 9.51 3.56 -4.37
C VAL A 170 8.59 2.83 -3.41
N LEU A 171 7.28 2.99 -3.61
CA LEU A 171 6.24 2.26 -2.90
C LEU A 171 5.64 1.24 -3.86
N VAL A 172 5.62 -0.03 -3.49
CA VAL A 172 5.03 -1.09 -4.30
C VAL A 172 3.76 -1.57 -3.61
N ILE A 173 2.62 -1.46 -4.31
CA ILE A 173 1.35 -2.03 -3.88
C ILE A 173 1.15 -3.30 -4.71
N MET A 174 1.42 -4.45 -4.09
CA MET A 174 1.36 -5.76 -4.73
C MET A 174 0.21 -6.58 -4.12
N GLY A 175 -0.63 -7.17 -4.97
CA GLY A 175 -1.66 -8.12 -4.54
C GLY A 175 -1.42 -9.53 -5.05
N SER A 176 -0.71 -9.68 -6.16
CA SER A 176 -0.25 -10.98 -6.65
C SER A 176 0.81 -11.60 -5.74
N LEU A 177 0.80 -12.92 -5.61
CA LEU A 177 1.84 -13.69 -4.92
C LEU A 177 3.00 -14.08 -5.86
N THR A 178 2.83 -13.87 -7.17
CA THR A 178 3.80 -14.21 -8.20
C THR A 178 4.11 -12.99 -9.07
N VAL A 179 5.37 -12.89 -9.49
CA VAL A 179 5.86 -11.89 -10.45
C VAL A 179 6.47 -12.60 -11.65
N CYS A 180 6.24 -12.05 -12.85
CA CYS A 180 6.70 -12.61 -14.11
C CYS A 180 7.66 -11.62 -14.79
N ASP A 181 8.91 -11.72 -14.38
CA ASP A 181 9.99 -10.85 -14.84
C ASP A 181 10.87 -11.53 -15.90
N PRO A 182 11.43 -10.77 -16.86
CA PRO A 182 12.24 -11.33 -17.95
C PRO A 182 13.64 -11.77 -17.52
N GLY A 183 14.17 -11.26 -16.41
CA GLY A 183 15.51 -11.53 -15.91
C GLY A 183 15.58 -11.68 -14.39
N ASP A 184 16.80 -11.71 -13.86
CA ASP A 184 17.03 -11.84 -12.42
C ASP A 184 16.82 -10.49 -11.72
N ILE A 185 15.72 -10.37 -10.99
CA ILE A 185 15.38 -9.20 -10.20
C ILE A 185 16.42 -8.89 -9.11
N ASN A 186 17.17 -9.87 -8.62
CA ASN A 186 18.18 -9.64 -7.59
C ASN A 186 19.30 -8.73 -8.09
N VAL A 187 19.63 -8.79 -9.39
CA VAL A 187 20.60 -7.88 -10.01
C VAL A 187 20.12 -6.44 -9.93
N ILE A 188 18.82 -6.21 -10.18
CA ILE A 188 18.19 -4.90 -10.09
C ILE A 188 18.15 -4.46 -8.63
N ILE A 189 17.70 -5.31 -7.71
CA ILE A 189 17.67 -4.97 -6.28
C ILE A 189 19.06 -4.59 -5.80
N GLN A 190 20.08 -5.38 -6.14
CA GLN A 190 21.46 -5.04 -5.81
C GLN A 190 21.89 -3.72 -6.44
N PHE A 191 21.53 -3.47 -7.69
CA PHE A 191 21.79 -2.18 -8.31
C PHE A 191 21.07 -1.04 -7.56
N TYR A 192 19.87 -1.20 -7.01
CA TYR A 192 19.15 -0.08 -6.37
C TYR A 192 19.58 0.13 -4.92
N VAL A 193 19.93 -0.95 -4.23
CA VAL A 193 20.40 -0.94 -2.85
C VAL A 193 21.88 -0.55 -2.76
N PHE A 194 22.70 -1.05 -3.69
CA PHE A 194 24.16 -0.87 -3.68
C PHE A 194 24.70 0.09 -4.74
N SER A 195 23.92 0.50 -5.76
CA SER A 195 24.35 1.65 -6.56
C SER A 195 24.42 2.85 -5.61
N PRO A 196 25.53 3.60 -5.62
CA PRO A 196 25.69 4.77 -4.79
C PRO A 196 24.75 5.87 -5.30
N LEU A 197 23.47 5.78 -4.97
CA LEU A 197 22.48 6.84 -5.19
C LEU A 197 22.72 8.04 -4.26
N SER A 198 23.68 7.97 -3.34
CA SER A 198 24.66 9.02 -3.04
C SER A 198 25.58 8.55 -1.91
N ASN A 199 26.80 9.06 -1.87
CA ASN A 199 27.79 8.86 -0.83
C ASN A 199 27.41 9.57 0.50
N SER A 200 26.14 9.56 0.89
CA SER A 200 25.66 10.18 2.11
C SER A 200 24.43 9.47 2.65
N HIS A 201 24.63 8.47 3.51
CA HIS A 201 23.78 8.05 4.64
C HIS A 201 22.23 8.00 4.50
N GLN A 202 21.65 8.04 3.31
CA GLN A 202 20.22 7.90 3.08
C GLN A 202 19.99 6.60 2.32
N GLN A 203 19.75 5.55 3.09
CA GLN A 203 19.25 4.28 2.58
C GLN A 203 17.90 4.52 1.90
N ALA A 204 17.79 4.10 0.64
CA ALA A 204 16.49 3.93 0.00
C ALA A 204 15.72 2.86 0.79
N PHE A 205 14.65 3.26 1.49
CA PHE A 205 13.72 2.31 2.07
C PHE A 205 12.83 1.78 0.94
N VAL A 206 13.08 0.56 0.52
CA VAL A 206 12.09 -0.25 -0.20
C VAL A 206 11.20 -0.84 0.86
N ALA A 207 10.01 -0.27 1.06
CA ALA A 207 8.95 -0.94 1.80
C ALA A 207 8.22 -1.86 0.81
N VAL A 208 8.37 -3.16 1.00
CA VAL A 208 7.50 -4.20 0.43
C VAL A 208 6.34 -4.40 1.41
#